data_AF-A0AA93ANQ5-F1
#
_entry.id   AF-A0AA93ANQ5-F1
#
_cell.length_a   1.000
_cell.length_b   1.000
_cell.length_c   1.000
_cell.angle_alpha   90.00
_cell.angle_beta   90.00
_cell.angle_gamma   90.00
#
_symmetry.space_group_name_H-M   'P 1'
#
loop_
_entity.id
_entity.type
_entity.pdbx_description
1 polymer ?
#
loop_
_entity_poly.entity_id
_entity_poly.type
_entity_poly.pdbx_seq_one_letter_code
_entity_poly.pdbx_strand_id
1 'polypeptide(L)'
;MSLLTTNEHQESALATQGAMKSLTREPGTIERTRNRFYDWLQAEFDRHYHTLRDGGYRRFLEQRHPEELERYDAACDALRREEFSRFAELQTLGLFLHTQVAEKEAQFRRRRNQFLMAMSATGIITSAVVWAYLHHEQFVQLCQQTVIAGHAILQLFTTVL
;
A
#
# COMPACT_ATOMS: atom_id res chain seq x y z
N MET A 1 7.70 31.13 -31.29
CA MET A 1 8.32 29.88 -30.78
C MET A 1 8.72 30.13 -29.33
N SER A 2 7.84 29.89 -28.36
CA SER A 2 7.65 28.63 -27.63
C SER A 2 8.92 28.19 -26.86
N LEU A 3 9.22 28.92 -25.77
CA LEU A 3 10.22 28.55 -24.75
C LEU A 3 9.61 28.41 -23.34
N LEU A 4 8.34 28.81 -23.16
CA LEU A 4 7.62 28.73 -21.88
C LEU A 4 6.95 27.36 -21.64
N THR A 5 6.60 26.62 -22.70
CA THR A 5 5.91 25.33 -22.61
C THR A 5 6.83 24.14 -22.32
N THR A 6 8.14 24.28 -22.57
CA THR A 6 9.13 23.23 -22.29
C THR A 6 9.46 23.13 -20.80
N ASN A 7 9.42 24.24 -20.05
CA ASN A 7 9.76 24.25 -18.63
C ASN A 7 8.66 23.62 -17.76
N GLU A 8 7.38 23.88 -18.05
CA GLU A 8 6.26 23.27 -17.31
C GLU A 8 6.21 21.74 -17.50
N HIS A 9 6.54 21.24 -18.70
CA HIS A 9 6.66 19.80 -18.95
C HIS A 9 7.87 19.17 -18.24
N GLN A 10 8.96 19.91 -18.07
CA GLN A 10 10.14 19.44 -17.35
C GLN A 10 9.91 19.40 -15.83
N GLU A 11 9.27 20.44 -15.27
CA GLU A 11 8.93 20.52 -13.85
C GLU A 11 7.85 19.50 -13.47
N SER A 12 6.84 19.31 -14.31
CA SER A 12 5.85 18.24 -14.12
C SER A 12 6.47 16.86 -14.29
N ALA A 13 7.38 16.64 -15.25
CA ALA A 13 8.11 15.37 -15.36
C ALA A 13 9.00 15.09 -14.14
N LEU A 14 9.69 16.11 -13.61
CA LEU A 14 10.52 15.99 -12.40
C LEU A 14 9.67 15.81 -11.13
N ALA A 15 8.52 16.47 -11.04
CA ALA A 15 7.56 16.26 -9.95
C ALA A 15 6.93 14.87 -10.01
N THR A 16 6.59 14.38 -11.21
CA THR A 16 6.12 13.00 -11.41
C THR A 16 7.23 12.00 -11.08
N GLN A 17 8.49 12.27 -11.45
CA GLN A 17 9.63 11.40 -11.14
C GLN A 17 9.98 11.42 -9.63
N GLY A 18 9.83 12.56 -8.97
CA GLY A 18 9.96 12.71 -7.51
C GLY A 18 8.84 12.01 -6.74
N ALA A 19 7.60 12.11 -7.23
CA ALA A 19 6.45 11.37 -6.69
C ALA A 19 6.57 9.86 -6.96
N MET A 20 7.13 9.47 -8.10
CA MET A 20 7.40 8.07 -8.46
C MET A 20 8.56 7.50 -7.61
N LYS A 21 9.56 8.32 -7.26
CA LYS A 21 10.61 8.00 -6.28
C LYS A 21 10.09 7.88 -4.85
N SER A 22 9.11 8.71 -4.45
CA SER A 22 8.49 8.60 -3.12
C SER A 22 7.50 7.42 -3.03
N LEU A 23 6.85 7.07 -4.14
CA LEU A 23 6.04 5.85 -4.30
C LEU A 23 6.89 4.57 -4.37
N THR A 24 8.16 4.65 -4.77
CA THR A 24 9.12 3.52 -4.76
C THR A 24 9.96 3.46 -3.48
N ARG A 25 9.83 4.42 -2.57
CA ARG A 25 10.42 4.31 -1.23
C ARG A 25 9.61 3.30 -0.45
N GLU A 26 10.19 2.11 -0.27
CA GLU A 26 9.59 1.04 0.54
C GLU A 26 9.11 1.60 1.89
N PRO A 27 7.82 1.47 2.23
CA PRO A 27 7.33 1.75 3.55
C PRO A 27 8.16 1.01 4.59
N GLY A 28 8.56 1.65 5.68
CA GLY A 28 9.42 1.03 6.71
C GLY A 28 8.82 -0.19 7.42
N THR A 29 7.54 -0.49 7.18
CA THR A 29 6.89 -1.76 7.52
C THR A 29 7.29 -2.90 6.57
N ILE A 30 7.47 -2.61 5.29
CA ILE A 30 7.96 -3.56 4.28
C ILE A 30 9.42 -3.90 4.57
N GLU A 31 10.25 -2.92 4.87
CA GLU A 31 11.65 -3.14 5.22
C GLU A 31 11.79 -4.05 6.46
N ARG A 32 11.01 -3.79 7.52
CA ARG A 32 10.99 -4.65 8.72
C ARG A 32 10.46 -6.05 8.44
N THR A 33 9.42 -6.17 7.61
CA THR A 33 8.84 -7.47 7.26
C THR A 33 9.82 -8.27 6.41
N ARG A 34 10.49 -7.62 5.45
CA ARG A 34 11.54 -8.20 4.62
C ARG A 34 12.70 -8.68 5.47
N ASN A 35 13.22 -7.86 6.39
CA ASN A 35 14.37 -8.25 7.22
C ASN A 35 14.04 -9.44 8.12
N ARG A 36 12.91 -9.39 8.85
CA ARG A 36 12.46 -10.52 9.69
C ARG A 36 12.24 -11.80 8.88
N PHE A 37 11.70 -11.65 7.69
CA PHE A 37 11.48 -12.77 6.79
C PHE A 37 12.81 -13.30 6.22
N TYR A 38 13.74 -12.43 5.86
CA TYR A 38 15.09 -12.80 5.40
C TYR A 38 15.83 -13.59 6.47
N ASP A 39 15.76 -13.15 7.74
CA ASP A 39 16.35 -13.87 8.87
C ASP A 39 15.73 -15.27 9.04
N TRP A 40 14.40 -15.36 8.94
CA TRP A 40 13.68 -16.64 8.99
C TRP A 40 14.02 -17.54 7.80
N LEU A 41 14.04 -17.00 6.58
CA LEU A 41 14.35 -17.71 5.35
C LEU A 41 15.78 -18.25 5.42
N GLN A 42 16.72 -17.44 5.88
CA GLN A 42 18.10 -17.86 6.08
C GLN A 42 18.18 -19.00 7.09
N ALA A 43 17.50 -18.92 8.23
CA ALA A 43 17.48 -20.01 9.21
C ALA A 43 16.89 -21.32 8.65
N GLU A 44 15.83 -21.23 7.84
CA GLU A 44 15.20 -22.41 7.25
C GLU A 44 16.04 -23.00 6.10
N PHE A 45 16.62 -22.13 5.27
CA PHE A 45 17.52 -22.54 4.20
C PHE A 45 18.77 -23.22 4.75
N ASP A 46 19.33 -22.71 5.85
CA ASP A 46 20.46 -23.29 6.57
C ASP A 46 20.10 -24.67 7.10
N ARG A 47 18.91 -24.82 7.66
CA ARG A 47 18.40 -26.11 8.14
C ARG A 47 18.25 -27.13 7.03
N HIS A 48 17.74 -26.71 5.86
CA HIS A 48 17.58 -27.57 4.69
C HIS A 48 18.94 -27.97 4.08
N TYR A 49 19.86 -27.03 3.92
CA TYR A 49 21.16 -27.30 3.30
C TYR A 49 22.14 -28.07 4.20
N HIS A 50 22.00 -27.98 5.52
CA HIS A 50 22.72 -28.87 6.43
C HIS A 50 22.35 -30.34 6.24
N THR A 51 21.20 -30.66 5.63
CA THR A 51 20.85 -32.04 5.25
C THR A 51 21.42 -32.47 3.90
N LEU A 52 21.73 -31.52 3.01
CA LEU A 52 22.37 -31.75 1.70
C LEU A 52 23.88 -31.98 1.81
N ARG A 53 24.53 -31.37 2.79
CA ARG A 53 25.94 -31.63 3.13
C ARG A 53 26.03 -32.99 3.79
N ASP A 54 26.11 -34.05 2.99
CA ASP A 54 26.17 -35.44 3.45
C ASP A 54 27.34 -35.61 4.43
N GLY A 55 27.01 -35.74 5.72
CA GLY A 55 28.00 -35.90 6.78
C GLY A 55 28.77 -37.22 6.70
N GLY A 56 28.28 -38.21 5.95
CA GLY A 56 28.99 -39.45 5.64
C GLY A 56 30.05 -39.22 4.56
N TYR A 57 29.67 -38.59 3.44
CA TYR A 57 30.60 -38.26 2.36
C TYR A 57 31.68 -37.25 2.81
N ARG A 58 31.29 -36.26 3.62
CA ARG A 58 32.23 -35.31 4.21
C ARG A 58 33.28 -35.99 5.09
N ARG A 59 32.85 -36.92 5.96
CA ARG A 59 33.78 -37.73 6.79
C ARG A 59 34.68 -38.63 5.94
N PHE A 60 34.17 -39.16 4.84
CA PHE A 60 34.96 -39.93 3.88
C PHE A 60 36.05 -39.06 3.23
N LEU A 61 35.71 -37.85 2.77
CA LEU A 61 36.68 -36.90 2.22
C LEU A 61 37.70 -36.46 3.27
N GLU A 62 37.27 -36.19 4.50
CA GLU A 62 38.16 -35.83 5.60
C GLU A 62 39.20 -36.93 5.89
N GLN A 63 38.82 -38.21 5.78
CA GLN A 63 39.70 -39.35 6.03
C GLN A 63 40.58 -39.75 4.84
N ARG A 64 40.08 -39.63 3.60
CA ARG A 64 40.79 -40.11 2.40
C ARG A 64 41.37 -39.02 1.50
N HIS A 65 40.73 -37.87 1.42
CA HIS A 65 41.06 -36.80 0.46
C HIS A 65 40.82 -35.40 1.08
N PRO A 66 41.63 -35.00 2.08
CA PRO A 66 41.42 -33.74 2.81
C PRO A 66 41.54 -32.50 1.92
N GLU A 67 42.32 -32.57 0.84
CA GLU A 67 42.46 -31.53 -0.18
C GLU A 67 41.27 -31.39 -1.13
N GLU A 68 40.36 -32.37 -1.14
CA GLU A 68 39.07 -32.29 -1.85
C GLU A 68 37.92 -31.86 -0.93
N LEU A 69 38.09 -32.00 0.39
CA LEU A 69 37.12 -31.55 1.38
C LEU A 69 36.86 -30.05 1.29
N GLU A 70 37.91 -29.23 1.20
CA GLU A 70 37.76 -27.78 1.07
C GLU A 70 37.03 -27.38 -0.22
N ARG A 71 37.31 -28.07 -1.33
CA ARG A 71 36.64 -27.84 -2.62
C ARG A 71 35.17 -28.26 -2.58
N TYR A 72 34.87 -29.38 -1.93
CA TYR A 72 33.50 -29.83 -1.71
C TYR A 72 32.71 -28.84 -0.86
N ASP A 73 33.28 -28.40 0.27
CA ASP A 73 32.64 -27.43 1.16
C ASP A 73 32.41 -26.08 0.47
N ALA A 74 33.40 -25.59 -0.29
CA ALA A 74 33.26 -24.37 -1.08
C ALA A 74 32.19 -24.47 -2.18
N ALA A 75 32.07 -25.63 -2.83
CA ALA A 75 31.04 -25.87 -3.85
C ALA A 75 29.63 -25.91 -3.23
N CYS A 76 29.46 -26.56 -2.08
CA CYS A 76 28.20 -26.55 -1.33
C CYS A 76 27.79 -25.14 -0.91
N ASP A 77 28.74 -24.32 -0.42
CA ASP A 77 28.47 -22.94 -0.04
C ASP A 77 28.19 -22.02 -1.24
N ALA A 78 28.76 -22.30 -2.42
CA ALA A 78 28.44 -21.58 -3.64
C ALA A 78 27.02 -21.90 -4.13
N LEU A 79 26.65 -23.19 -4.18
CA LEU A 79 25.31 -23.65 -4.56
C LEU A 79 24.23 -23.04 -3.65
N ARG A 80 24.49 -23.07 -2.32
CA ARG A 80 23.61 -22.46 -1.32
C ARG A 80 23.36 -20.98 -1.58
N ARG A 81 24.40 -20.21 -1.93
CA ARG A 81 24.29 -18.76 -2.19
C ARG A 81 23.48 -18.46 -3.44
N GLU A 82 23.69 -19.21 -4.52
CA GLU A 82 22.94 -19.01 -5.77
C GLU A 82 21.47 -19.39 -5.65
N GLU A 83 21.15 -20.47 -4.95
CA GLU A 83 19.75 -20.84 -4.76
C GLU A 83 19.04 -19.87 -3.81
N PHE A 84 19.70 -19.47 -2.73
CA PHE A 84 19.16 -18.48 -1.80
C PHE A 84 18.88 -17.14 -2.50
N SER A 85 19.77 -16.67 -3.38
CA SER A 85 19.55 -15.41 -4.12
C SER A 85 18.33 -15.50 -5.05
N ARG A 86 18.18 -16.61 -5.79
CA ARG A 86 17.01 -16.82 -6.66
C ARG A 86 15.69 -16.88 -5.88
N PHE A 87 15.68 -17.53 -4.71
CA PHE A 87 14.49 -17.56 -3.86
C PHE A 87 14.16 -16.18 -3.27
N ALA A 88 15.17 -15.43 -2.83
CA ALA A 88 14.99 -14.08 -2.32
C ALA A 88 14.43 -13.12 -3.39
N GLU A 89 14.87 -13.23 -4.64
CA GLU A 89 14.35 -12.45 -5.76
C GLU A 89 12.88 -12.75 -6.06
N LEU A 90 12.50 -14.03 -6.15
CA LEU A 90 11.11 -14.42 -6.40
C LEU A 90 10.16 -13.95 -5.28
N GLN A 91 10.63 -13.93 -4.04
CA GLN A 91 9.80 -13.49 -2.91
C GLN A 91 9.75 -11.98 -2.73
N THR A 92 10.82 -11.25 -3.04
CA THR A 92 10.75 -9.78 -3.09
C THR A 92 9.76 -9.32 -4.15
N LEU A 93 9.72 -9.98 -5.30
CA LEU A 93 8.67 -9.79 -6.31
C LEU A 93 7.27 -10.12 -5.77
N GLY A 94 7.12 -11.22 -5.05
CA GLY A 94 5.84 -11.61 -4.43
C GLY A 94 5.34 -10.62 -3.38
N LEU A 95 6.22 -10.13 -2.51
CA LEU A 95 5.90 -9.14 -1.49
C LEU A 95 5.49 -7.80 -2.13
N PHE A 96 6.20 -7.38 -3.18
CA PHE A 96 5.89 -6.18 -3.95
C PHE A 96 4.55 -6.29 -4.69
N LEU A 97 4.24 -7.45 -5.27
CA LEU A 97 2.94 -7.70 -5.90
C LEU A 97 1.80 -7.65 -4.88
N HIS A 98 1.97 -8.31 -3.73
CA HIS A 98 0.95 -8.33 -2.69
C HIS A 98 0.65 -6.92 -2.16
N THR A 99 1.67 -6.08 -1.97
CA THR A 99 1.47 -4.70 -1.50
C THR A 99 0.77 -3.84 -2.53
N GLN A 100 1.10 -3.97 -3.82
CA GLN A 100 0.36 -3.27 -4.88
C GLN A 100 -1.11 -3.68 -4.95
N VAL A 101 -1.41 -4.97 -4.76
CA VAL A 101 -2.80 -5.45 -4.73
C VAL A 101 -3.54 -4.85 -3.52
N ALA A 102 -2.94 -4.90 -2.33
CA ALA A 102 -3.53 -4.36 -1.11
C ALA A 102 -3.81 -2.84 -1.22
N GLU A 103 -2.89 -2.08 -1.81
CA GLU A 103 -3.08 -0.64 -2.05
C GLU A 103 -4.21 -0.37 -3.05
N LYS A 104 -4.26 -1.12 -4.16
CA LYS A 104 -5.36 -0.99 -5.13
C LYS A 104 -6.71 -1.33 -4.51
N GLU A 105 -6.79 -2.38 -3.70
CA GLU A 105 -8.02 -2.73 -2.98
C GLU A 105 -8.45 -1.63 -1.99
N ALA A 106 -7.51 -1.01 -1.29
CA ALA A 106 -7.81 0.10 -0.39
C ALA A 106 -8.35 1.31 -1.18
N GLN A 107 -7.77 1.62 -2.33
CA GLN A 107 -8.26 2.69 -3.22
C GLN A 107 -9.66 2.39 -3.77
N PHE A 108 -9.91 1.16 -4.22
CA PHE A 108 -11.24 0.74 -4.67
C PHE A 108 -12.27 0.82 -3.56
N ARG A 109 -11.92 0.43 -2.32
CA ARG A 109 -12.79 0.60 -1.16
C ARG A 109 -13.13 2.06 -0.89
N ARG A 110 -12.15 2.97 -0.95
CA ARG A 110 -12.40 4.41 -0.78
C ARG A 110 -13.31 4.98 -1.87
N ARG A 111 -13.02 4.68 -3.14
CA ARG A 111 -13.86 5.11 -4.27
C ARG A 111 -15.28 4.59 -4.14
N ARG A 112 -15.45 3.30 -3.81
CA ARG A 112 -16.77 2.70 -3.60
C ARG A 112 -17.53 3.40 -2.49
N ASN A 113 -16.90 3.68 -1.35
CA ASN A 113 -17.56 4.37 -0.24
C ASN A 113 -17.96 5.81 -0.62
N GLN A 114 -17.14 6.52 -1.41
CA GLN A 114 -17.51 7.83 -1.94
C GLN A 114 -18.72 7.76 -2.88
N PHE A 115 -18.75 6.78 -3.78
CA PHE A 115 -19.91 6.56 -4.67
C PHE A 115 -21.17 6.21 -3.89
N LEU A 116 -21.08 5.34 -2.87
CA LEU A 116 -22.22 5.00 -2.02
C LEU A 116 -22.74 6.22 -1.26
N MET A 117 -21.84 7.05 -0.72
CA MET A 117 -22.23 8.31 -0.07
C MET A 117 -22.91 9.26 -1.05
N ALA A 118 -22.36 9.42 -2.27
CA ALA A 118 -22.96 10.25 -3.30
C ALA A 118 -24.37 9.77 -3.69
N MET A 119 -24.56 8.45 -3.89
CA MET A 119 -25.87 7.87 -4.17
C MET A 119 -26.86 8.03 -3.02
N SER A 120 -26.40 7.89 -1.78
CA SER A 120 -27.27 8.11 -0.62
C SER A 120 -27.69 9.58 -0.51
N ALA A 121 -26.79 10.53 -0.76
CA ALA A 121 -27.08 11.95 -0.74
C ALA A 121 -28.06 12.34 -1.84
N THR A 122 -27.86 11.85 -3.07
CA THR A 122 -28.81 12.11 -4.16
C THR A 122 -30.18 11.53 -3.82
N GLY A 123 -30.26 10.30 -3.32
CA GLY A 123 -31.53 9.69 -2.89
C GLY A 123 -32.27 10.49 -1.82
N ILE A 124 -31.55 11.00 -0.81
CA ILE A 124 -32.13 11.86 0.25
C ILE A 124 -32.64 13.18 -0.36
N ILE A 125 -31.83 13.84 -1.20
CA ILE A 125 -32.21 15.10 -1.84
C ILE A 125 -33.43 14.90 -2.72
N THR A 126 -33.44 13.89 -3.59
CA THR A 126 -34.57 13.62 -4.48
C THR A 126 -35.84 13.31 -3.68
N SER A 127 -35.72 12.51 -2.60
CA SER A 127 -36.86 12.20 -1.73
C SER A 127 -37.39 13.45 -1.03
N ALA A 128 -36.51 14.32 -0.53
CA ALA A 128 -36.89 15.59 0.11
C ALA A 128 -37.58 16.54 -0.88
N VAL A 129 -37.08 16.63 -2.11
CA VAL A 129 -37.69 17.44 -3.18
C VAL A 129 -39.08 16.92 -3.55
N VAL A 130 -39.24 15.60 -3.71
CA VAL A 130 -40.54 14.98 -3.99
C VAL A 130 -41.52 15.22 -2.84
N TRP A 131 -41.06 15.07 -1.60
CA TRP A 131 -41.88 15.34 -0.42
C TRP A 131 -42.33 16.81 -0.35
N ALA A 132 -41.40 17.75 -0.58
CA ALA A 132 -41.69 19.19 -0.60
C ALA A 132 -42.66 19.58 -1.73
N TYR A 133 -42.57 18.90 -2.88
CA TYR A 133 -43.53 19.09 -3.98
C TYR A 133 -44.93 18.60 -3.61
N LEU A 134 -45.04 17.42 -2.98
CA LEU A 134 -46.33 16.84 -2.57
C LEU A 134 -46.97 17.57 -1.37
N HIS A 135 -46.16 18.09 -0.44
CA HIS A 135 -46.60 18.72 0.81
C HIS A 135 -46.25 20.22 0.82
N HIS A 136 -46.56 20.90 -0.28
CA HIS A 136 -46.11 22.28 -0.53
C HIS A 136 -46.47 23.26 0.61
N GLU A 137 -47.67 23.19 1.16
CA GLU A 137 -48.09 24.11 2.24
C GLU A 137 -47.34 23.87 3.55
N GLN A 138 -47.10 22.60 3.92
CA GLN A 138 -46.33 22.25 5.11
C GLN A 138 -44.86 22.66 4.96
N PHE A 139 -44.30 22.55 3.75
CA PHE A 139 -42.94 22.98 3.45
C PHE A 139 -42.78 24.50 3.59
N VAL A 140 -43.72 25.30 3.07
CA VAL A 140 -43.68 26.77 3.19
C VAL A 140 -43.75 27.23 4.66
N GLN A 141 -44.59 26.60 5.48
CA GLN A 141 -44.65 26.87 6.92
C GLN A 141 -43.32 26.54 7.63
N LEU A 142 -42.69 25.43 7.27
CA LEU A 142 -41.38 25.01 7.80
C LEU A 142 -40.27 26.01 7.44
N CYS A 143 -40.26 26.50 6.19
CA CYS A 143 -39.32 27.54 5.75
C CYS A 143 -39.54 28.87 6.50
N GLN A 144 -40.79 29.29 6.72
CA GLN A 144 -41.06 30.49 7.50
C GLN A 144 -40.60 30.35 8.95
N GLN A 145 -40.88 29.23 9.61
CA GLN A 145 -40.45 28.99 10.99
C GLN A 145 -38.92 28.97 11.14
N THR A 146 -38.21 28.36 10.18
CA THR A 146 -36.74 28.32 10.19
C THR A 146 -36.10 29.68 9.96
N VAL A 147 -36.66 30.52 9.07
CA VAL A 147 -36.20 31.91 8.89
C VAL A 147 -36.44 32.74 10.15
N ILE A 148 -37.61 32.62 10.77
CA ILE A 148 -37.93 33.35 12.02
C ILE A 148 -36.98 32.90 13.15
N ALA A 149 -36.75 31.61 13.31
CA ALA A 149 -35.82 31.07 14.31
C ALA A 149 -34.37 31.52 14.04
N GLY A 150 -33.93 31.50 12.78
CA GLY A 150 -32.61 32.00 12.39
C GLY A 150 -32.44 33.49 12.69
N HIS A 151 -33.47 34.29 12.42
CA HIS A 151 -33.46 35.73 12.71
C HIS A 151 -33.43 36.02 14.22
N ALA A 152 -34.13 35.22 15.03
CA ALA A 152 -34.12 35.33 16.49
C ALA A 152 -32.75 34.96 17.10
N ILE A 153 -32.09 33.93 16.56
CA ILE A 153 -30.74 33.55 16.97
C ILE A 153 -29.73 34.64 16.62
N LEU A 154 -29.83 35.21 15.42
CA LEU A 154 -28.95 36.31 14.98
C LEU A 154 -29.13 37.55 15.86
N GLN A 155 -30.37 37.88 16.23
CA GLN A 155 -30.67 38.97 17.16
C GLN A 155 -30.06 38.73 18.54
N LEU A 156 -30.19 37.51 19.09
CA LEU A 156 -29.55 37.13 20.37
C LEU A 156 -28.03 37.34 20.34
N PHE A 157 -27.36 36.96 19.24
CA PHE A 157 -25.92 37.19 19.08
C PHE A 157 -25.56 38.66 19.00
N THR A 158 -26.36 39.48 18.30
CA THR A 158 -26.09 40.93 18.19
C THR A 158 -26.40 41.72 19.46
N THR A 159 -27.26 41.21 20.35
CA THR A 159 -27.59 41.87 21.63
C THR A 159 -26.63 41.50 22.77
N VAL A 160 -25.83 40.46 22.61
CA VAL A 160 -24.88 39.95 23.62
C VAL A 160 -23.45 40.49 23.41
N LEU A 161 -23.18 41.16 22.28
CA LEU A 161 -21.88 41.73 21.90
C LEU A 161 -21.88 43.25 22.06
#